data_AF-A0A2P4PKW8-F1
#
_entry.id   AF-A0A2P4PKW8-F1
#
_cell.length_a   1.000
_cell.length_b   1.000
_cell.length_c   1.000
_cell.angle_alpha   90.00
_cell.angle_beta   90.00
_cell.angle_gamma   90.00
#
_symmetry.space_group_name_H-M   'P 1'
#
loop_
_entity.id
_entity.type
_entity.pdbx_description
1 polymer ?
#
loop_
_entity_poly.entity_id
_entity_poly.type
_entity_poly.pdbx_seq_one_letter_code
_entity_poly.pdbx_strand_id
1 'polypeptide(L)'
;MAHTSIFNIQELLERILYFLLIDKSLYSALYVSRLWYRCGAPILWRRIELKGNDPKAKKFIELVCGKQKPIYSSKLTHLEITYYNPLSSKKIEGIVRKCPNIIHLNFENCVGFSNRELNQLKAYPNLRYLNLCSSGIMGDKALCGMVGSCRKIEYLNISFCQGITDRSLIKIADSC
;
A
#
# COMPACT_ATOMS: atom_id res chain seq x y z
N MET A 1 -10.18 -30.58 36.49
CA MET A 1 -9.00 -29.70 36.33
C MET A 1 -8.95 -29.20 34.90
N ALA A 2 -9.69 -28.12 34.62
CA ALA A 2 -9.63 -27.42 33.34
C ALA A 2 -9.11 -26.02 33.65
N HIS A 3 -7.79 -25.84 33.57
CA HIS A 3 -7.19 -24.52 33.65
C HIS A 3 -7.49 -23.78 32.35
N THR A 4 -8.42 -22.84 32.45
CA THR A 4 -8.70 -21.78 31.51
C THR A 4 -7.43 -20.97 31.21
N SER A 5 -6.74 -21.23 30.10
CA SER A 5 -5.76 -20.28 29.54
C SER A 5 -6.51 -19.20 28.75
N ILE A 6 -7.16 -18.29 29.47
CA ILE A 6 -7.99 -17.20 28.92
C ILE A 6 -7.17 -16.17 28.10
N PHE A 7 -5.84 -16.23 28.14
CA PHE A 7 -4.98 -15.43 27.27
C PHE A 7 -4.22 -16.32 26.30
N ASN A 8 -4.59 -16.27 25.02
CA ASN A 8 -3.72 -16.77 23.96
C ASN A 8 -2.47 -15.89 23.96
N ILE A 9 -1.33 -16.46 24.38
CA ILE A 9 -0.06 -15.74 24.53
C ILE A 9 0.31 -14.98 23.26
N GLN A 10 -0.12 -15.48 22.10
CA GLN A 10 0.08 -14.83 20.81
C GLN A 10 -0.67 -13.51 20.69
N GLU A 11 -1.96 -13.46 21.07
CA GLU A 11 -2.75 -12.22 20.96
C GLU A 11 -2.21 -11.13 21.89
N LEU A 12 -1.85 -11.51 23.13
CA LEU A 12 -1.22 -10.60 24.07
C LEU A 12 0.12 -10.09 23.53
N LEU A 13 0.93 -10.97 22.95
CA LEU A 13 2.20 -10.60 22.34
C LEU A 13 2.02 -9.68 21.13
N GLU A 14 1.02 -9.93 20.26
CA GLU A 14 0.69 -9.04 19.15
C GLU A 14 0.30 -7.64 19.64
N ARG A 15 -0.44 -7.54 20.75
CA ARG A 15 -0.77 -6.24 21.38
C ARG A 15 0.49 -5.54 21.91
N ILE A 16 1.37 -6.25 22.61
CA ILE A 16 2.65 -5.68 23.09
C ILE A 16 3.50 -5.19 21.92
N LEU A 17 3.64 -6.00 20.87
CA LEU A 17 4.41 -5.66 19.69
C LEU A 17 3.81 -4.48 18.91
N TYR A 18 2.49 -4.33 18.94
CA TYR A 18 1.84 -3.15 18.37
C TYR A 18 2.23 -1.86 19.12
N PHE A 19 2.33 -1.88 20.45
CA PHE A 19 2.87 -0.74 21.20
C PHE A 19 4.34 -0.46 20.81
N LEU A 20 5.16 -1.50 20.66
CA LEU A 20 6.55 -1.33 20.23
C LEU A 20 6.69 -0.79 18.80
N LEU A 21 5.68 -0.96 17.93
CA LEU A 21 5.66 -0.31 16.61
C LEU A 21 5.58 1.21 16.77
N ILE A 22 4.72 1.68 17.69
CA ILE A 22 4.52 3.11 17.98
C ILE A 22 5.83 3.71 18.49
N ASP A 23 6.54 3.00 19.36
CA ASP A 23 7.83 3.42 19.92
C ASP A 23 9.04 3.12 19.00
N LYS A 24 8.80 2.75 17.73
CA LYS A 24 9.83 2.43 16.72
C LYS A 24 10.83 1.35 17.15
N SER A 25 10.50 0.58 18.16
CA SER A 25 11.34 -0.44 18.78
C SER A 25 10.98 -1.87 18.35
N LEU A 26 9.92 -2.03 17.54
CA LEU A 26 9.48 -3.34 17.07
C LEU A 26 10.53 -4.11 16.27
N TYR A 27 11.46 -3.42 15.60
CA TYR A 27 12.49 -4.10 14.81
C TYR A 27 13.45 -4.94 15.67
N SER A 28 13.93 -4.38 16.80
CA SER A 28 14.82 -5.11 17.71
C SER A 28 14.09 -6.29 18.38
N ALA A 29 12.80 -6.10 18.67
CA ALA A 29 11.93 -7.14 19.21
C ALA A 29 11.81 -8.39 18.31
N LEU A 30 11.99 -8.27 16.99
CA LEU A 30 11.98 -9.43 16.09
C LEU A 30 13.09 -10.44 16.36
N TYR A 31 14.19 -10.01 16.99
CA TYR A 31 15.37 -10.84 17.24
C TYR A 31 15.30 -11.61 18.56
N VAL A 32 14.26 -11.37 19.38
CA VAL A 32 14.09 -12.00 20.69
C VAL A 32 13.83 -13.50 20.56
N SER A 33 12.90 -13.91 19.69
CA SER A 33 12.61 -15.33 19.43
C SER A 33 11.84 -15.53 18.12
N ARG A 34 11.74 -16.79 17.67
CA ARG A 34 10.91 -17.14 16.49
C ARG A 34 9.45 -16.75 16.67
N LEU A 35 8.91 -16.84 17.88
CA LEU A 35 7.52 -16.45 18.16
C LEU A 35 7.35 -14.94 17.99
N TRP A 36 8.28 -14.15 18.54
CA TRP A 36 8.30 -12.70 18.40
C TRP A 36 8.44 -12.26 16.94
N TYR A 37 9.33 -12.91 16.18
CA TYR A 37 9.42 -12.69 14.74
C TYR A 37 8.09 -12.97 14.02
N ARG A 38 7.47 -14.13 14.29
CA ARG A 38 6.19 -14.53 13.66
C ARG A 38 5.04 -13.58 13.99
N CYS A 39 5.01 -13.02 15.18
CA CYS A 39 3.97 -12.08 15.60
C CYS A 39 4.26 -10.64 15.11
N GLY A 40 5.53 -10.23 15.15
CA GLY A 40 5.95 -8.85 14.87
C GLY A 40 6.15 -8.54 13.40
N ALA A 41 6.67 -9.48 12.60
CA ALA A 41 6.92 -9.23 11.18
C ALA A 41 5.62 -8.88 10.39
N PRO A 42 4.48 -9.57 10.59
CA PRO A 42 3.20 -9.14 10.00
C PRO A 42 2.79 -7.71 10.34
N ILE A 43 3.10 -7.25 11.56
CA ILE A 43 2.75 -5.91 12.04
C ILE A 43 3.56 -4.85 11.29
N LEU A 44 4.88 -5.05 11.14
CA LEU A 44 5.74 -4.17 10.34
C LEU A 44 5.32 -4.12 8.86
N TRP A 45 4.84 -5.24 8.33
CA TRP A 45 4.36 -5.32 6.96
C TRP A 45 3.05 -4.57 6.72
N ARG A 46 2.29 -4.17 7.75
CA ARG A 46 1.01 -3.46 7.56
C ARG A 46 1.18 -2.09 6.91
N ARG A 47 2.28 -1.41 7.24
CA ARG A 47 2.55 -0.02 6.87
C ARG A 47 4.00 0.13 6.40
N ILE A 48 4.19 0.42 5.12
CA ILE A 48 5.50 0.65 4.51
C ILE A 48 5.52 2.05 3.91
N GLU A 49 6.50 2.83 4.33
CA GLU A 49 6.73 4.20 3.87
C GLU A 49 8.15 4.32 3.35
N LEU A 50 8.28 4.76 2.10
CA LEU A 50 9.53 4.82 1.35
C LEU A 50 9.58 6.14 0.59
N LYS A 51 10.77 6.73 0.48
CA LYS A 51 10.97 8.01 -0.18
C LYS A 51 12.18 8.00 -1.09
N GLY A 52 11.97 8.49 -2.31
CA GLY A 52 12.99 8.57 -3.34
C GLY A 52 13.52 7.21 -3.76
N ASN A 53 14.67 7.22 -4.43
CA ASN A 53 15.36 6.01 -4.91
C ASN A 53 16.35 5.46 -3.87
N ASP A 54 16.03 5.57 -2.58
CA ASP A 54 16.91 5.09 -1.52
C ASP A 54 17.07 3.54 -1.59
N PRO A 55 18.10 2.98 -0.90
CA PRO A 55 18.33 1.53 -0.93
C PRO A 55 17.16 0.69 -0.41
N LYS A 56 16.35 1.22 0.53
CA LYS A 56 15.19 0.50 1.09
C LYS A 56 14.09 0.41 0.04
N ALA A 57 13.81 1.50 -0.67
CA ALA A 57 12.82 1.57 -1.73
C ALA A 57 13.19 0.66 -2.90
N LYS A 58 14.46 0.70 -3.34
CA LYS A 58 14.98 -0.22 -4.37
C LYS A 58 14.81 -1.68 -3.96
N LYS A 59 15.23 -2.04 -2.75
CA LYS A 59 15.11 -3.41 -2.23
C LYS A 59 13.67 -3.86 -2.12
N PHE A 60 12.75 -2.99 -1.69
CA PHE A 60 11.32 -3.29 -1.67
C PHE A 60 10.79 -3.57 -3.08
N ILE A 61 11.11 -2.69 -4.05
CA ILE A 61 10.69 -2.84 -5.45
C ILE A 61 11.23 -4.13 -6.06
N GLU A 62 12.51 -4.47 -5.85
CA GLU A 62 13.10 -5.74 -6.29
C GLU A 62 12.36 -6.94 -5.69
N LEU A 63 12.03 -6.87 -4.41
CA LEU A 63 11.33 -7.90 -3.68
C LEU A 63 9.88 -8.10 -4.18
N VAL A 64 9.16 -7.04 -4.53
CA VAL A 64 7.82 -7.14 -5.16
C VAL A 64 7.88 -7.44 -6.66
N CYS A 65 8.98 -7.17 -7.35
CA CYS A 65 9.17 -7.58 -8.75
C CYS A 65 9.74 -9.00 -8.91
N GLY A 66 10.33 -9.57 -7.85
CA GLY A 66 10.96 -10.88 -7.90
C GLY A 66 9.99 -12.05 -8.16
N LYS A 67 10.53 -13.25 -8.39
CA LYS A 67 9.72 -14.45 -8.65
C LYS A 67 8.89 -14.87 -7.42
N GLN A 68 9.48 -14.79 -6.24
CA GLN A 68 8.84 -15.23 -5.00
C GLN A 68 7.94 -14.13 -4.41
N LYS A 69 6.79 -14.53 -3.86
CA LYS A 69 5.89 -13.64 -3.14
C LYS A 69 6.40 -13.48 -1.69
N PRO A 70 6.56 -12.24 -1.18
CA PRO A 70 6.96 -12.03 0.20
C PRO A 70 5.90 -12.59 1.16
N ILE A 71 6.36 -13.29 2.20
CA ILE A 71 5.51 -14.06 3.12
C ILE A 71 4.35 -13.22 3.68
N TYR A 72 4.62 -11.97 4.06
CA TYR A 72 3.65 -11.08 4.70
C TYR A 72 3.09 -9.98 3.78
N SER A 73 3.33 -10.07 2.46
CA SER A 73 2.83 -9.08 1.48
C SER A 73 1.32 -8.91 1.49
N SER A 74 0.56 -9.95 1.87
CA SER A 74 -0.90 -9.87 2.03
C SER A 74 -1.35 -9.08 3.26
N LYS A 75 -0.45 -8.79 4.20
CA LYS A 75 -0.73 -7.96 5.39
C LYS A 75 -0.54 -6.47 5.11
N LEU A 76 0.10 -6.12 3.99
CA LEU A 76 0.30 -4.73 3.59
C LEU A 76 -1.04 -4.08 3.24
N THR A 77 -1.36 -3.01 3.98
CA THR A 77 -2.60 -2.23 3.81
C THR A 77 -2.31 -0.76 3.53
N HIS A 78 -1.15 -0.27 3.96
CA HIS A 78 -0.72 1.11 3.75
C HIS A 78 0.66 1.10 3.09
N LEU A 79 0.73 1.61 1.87
CA LEU A 79 1.95 1.72 1.09
C LEU A 79 2.13 3.16 0.61
N GLU A 80 3.25 3.75 1.01
CA GLU A 80 3.74 5.01 0.48
C GLU A 80 5.10 4.79 -0.17
N ILE A 81 5.22 5.17 -1.43
CA ILE A 81 6.48 5.27 -2.15
C ILE A 81 6.45 6.60 -2.89
N THR A 82 7.01 7.65 -2.31
CA THR A 82 6.98 9.00 -2.89
C THR A 82 8.31 9.34 -3.57
N TYR A 83 8.29 10.20 -4.59
CA TYR A 83 9.49 10.66 -5.32
C TYR A 83 10.33 9.54 -5.96
N TYR A 84 9.77 8.34 -6.15
CA TYR A 84 10.48 7.19 -6.71
C TYR A 84 10.37 7.18 -8.24
N ASN A 85 11.52 7.28 -8.91
CA ASN A 85 11.56 7.54 -10.35
C ASN A 85 12.55 6.61 -11.09
N PRO A 86 12.10 5.81 -12.07
CA PRO A 86 10.72 5.61 -12.54
C PRO A 86 9.98 4.48 -11.80
N LEU A 87 8.69 4.69 -11.53
CA LEU A 87 7.76 3.65 -11.05
C LEU A 87 7.01 3.03 -12.25
N SER A 88 7.73 2.24 -13.06
CA SER A 88 7.22 1.69 -14.32
C SER A 88 6.05 0.70 -14.15
N SER A 89 5.30 0.47 -15.23
CA SER A 89 4.17 -0.47 -15.29
C SER A 89 4.45 -1.85 -14.67
N LYS A 90 5.64 -2.41 -14.92
CA LYS A 90 6.04 -3.72 -14.36
C LYS A 90 6.17 -3.68 -12.84
N LYS A 91 6.64 -2.57 -12.27
CA LYS A 91 6.77 -2.39 -10.82
C LYS A 91 5.41 -2.30 -10.16
N ILE A 92 4.50 -1.52 -10.75
CA ILE A 92 3.12 -1.36 -10.28
C ILE A 92 2.37 -2.71 -10.38
N GLU A 93 2.51 -3.43 -11.49
CA GLU A 93 1.96 -4.77 -11.65
C GLU A 93 2.48 -5.74 -10.57
N GLY A 94 3.79 -5.68 -10.26
CA GLY A 94 4.40 -6.45 -9.18
C GLY A 94 3.79 -6.15 -7.81
N ILE A 95 3.57 -4.86 -7.51
CA ILE A 95 2.91 -4.39 -6.29
C ILE A 95 1.47 -4.91 -6.23
N VAL A 96 0.67 -4.65 -7.29
CA VAL A 96 -0.74 -5.06 -7.38
C VAL A 96 -0.91 -6.56 -7.19
N ARG A 97 -0.08 -7.37 -7.86
CA ARG A 97 -0.17 -8.83 -7.82
C ARG A 97 0.19 -9.41 -6.45
N LYS A 98 1.17 -8.82 -5.74
CA LYS A 98 1.69 -9.38 -4.48
C LYS A 98 1.03 -8.80 -3.24
N CYS A 99 0.58 -7.55 -3.29
CA CYS A 99 0.00 -6.83 -2.18
C CYS A 99 -1.47 -6.52 -2.48
N PRO A 100 -2.39 -7.49 -2.40
CA PRO A 100 -3.79 -7.34 -2.85
C PRO A 100 -4.69 -6.54 -1.89
N ASN A 101 -4.27 -6.33 -0.65
CA ASN A 101 -5.12 -5.79 0.43
C ASN A 101 -4.85 -4.32 0.74
N ILE A 102 -4.38 -3.55 -0.24
CA ILE A 102 -4.08 -2.12 -0.06
C ILE A 102 -5.37 -1.33 0.17
N ILE A 103 -5.30 -0.46 1.18
CA ILE A 103 -6.35 0.48 1.60
C ILE A 103 -5.85 1.93 1.43
N HIS A 104 -4.56 2.16 1.63
CA HIS A 104 -3.91 3.47 1.47
C HIS A 104 -2.72 3.35 0.53
N LEU A 105 -2.74 4.15 -0.54
CA LEU A 105 -1.72 4.16 -1.58
C LEU A 105 -1.26 5.58 -1.87
N ASN A 106 0.02 5.85 -1.67
CA ASN A 106 0.63 7.14 -1.97
C ASN A 106 1.84 6.96 -2.91
N PHE A 107 1.70 7.47 -4.13
CA PHE A 107 2.75 7.52 -5.15
C PHE A 107 3.00 8.95 -5.64
N GLU A 108 2.84 9.93 -4.77
CA GLU A 108 3.16 11.33 -5.04
C GLU A 108 4.57 11.48 -5.64
N ASN A 109 4.68 12.30 -6.69
CA ASN A 109 5.92 12.61 -7.40
C ASN A 109 6.65 11.38 -7.99
N CYS A 110 5.93 10.27 -8.19
CA CYS A 110 6.43 9.09 -8.92
C CYS A 110 6.02 9.15 -10.39
N VAL A 111 6.99 9.30 -11.29
CA VAL A 111 6.80 9.36 -12.73
C VAL A 111 6.58 7.95 -13.29
N GLY A 112 5.53 7.82 -14.10
CA GLY A 112 5.25 6.61 -14.86
C GLY A 112 3.78 6.20 -14.89
N PHE A 113 2.88 6.98 -14.27
CA PHE A 113 1.46 6.68 -14.30
C PHE A 113 0.81 7.06 -15.63
N SER A 114 0.11 6.10 -16.23
CA SER A 114 -0.80 6.28 -17.35
C SER A 114 -2.17 5.65 -17.07
N ASN A 115 -3.06 5.71 -18.06
CA ASN A 115 -4.35 5.01 -18.03
C ASN A 115 -4.21 3.51 -17.74
N ARG A 116 -3.10 2.88 -18.16
CA ARG A 116 -2.86 1.46 -17.90
C ARG A 116 -2.68 1.19 -16.41
N GLU A 117 -1.83 1.97 -15.75
CA GLU A 117 -1.52 1.82 -14.32
C GLU A 117 -2.75 2.13 -13.46
N LEU A 118 -3.54 3.17 -13.80
CA LEU A 118 -4.82 3.43 -13.14
C LEU A 118 -5.78 2.24 -13.21
N ASN A 119 -5.86 1.58 -14.38
CA ASN A 119 -6.70 0.40 -14.52
C ASN A 119 -6.22 -0.79 -13.69
N GLN A 120 -4.92 -0.92 -13.43
CA GLN A 120 -4.39 -1.95 -12.52
C GLN A 120 -4.85 -1.72 -11.08
N LEU A 121 -5.06 -0.47 -10.66
CA LEU A 121 -5.52 -0.14 -9.31
C LEU A 121 -6.96 -0.59 -9.01
N LYS A 122 -7.75 -0.95 -10.03
CA LYS A 122 -9.08 -1.56 -9.86
C LYS A 122 -9.04 -2.86 -9.06
N ALA A 123 -7.87 -3.49 -8.95
CA ALA A 123 -7.63 -4.66 -8.11
C ALA A 123 -7.77 -4.38 -6.60
N TYR A 124 -7.92 -3.12 -6.19
CA TYR A 124 -8.04 -2.71 -4.78
C TYR A 124 -9.46 -2.23 -4.44
N PRO A 125 -10.45 -3.15 -4.29
CA PRO A 125 -11.85 -2.77 -4.03
C PRO A 125 -12.04 -2.08 -2.66
N ASN A 126 -11.06 -2.19 -1.76
CA ASN A 126 -11.08 -1.57 -0.43
C ASN A 126 -10.20 -0.32 -0.33
N LEU A 127 -9.72 0.22 -1.44
CA LEU A 127 -8.90 1.43 -1.45
C LEU A 127 -9.73 2.63 -0.93
N ARG A 128 -9.20 3.31 0.10
CA ARG A 128 -9.79 4.49 0.74
C ARG A 128 -8.98 5.75 0.50
N TYR A 129 -7.67 5.63 0.36
CA TYR A 129 -6.78 6.76 0.13
C TYR A 129 -5.92 6.51 -1.10
N LEU A 130 -5.96 7.44 -2.06
CA LEU A 130 -5.12 7.44 -3.25
C LEU A 130 -4.50 8.82 -3.46
N ASN A 131 -3.17 8.89 -3.44
CA ASN A 131 -2.42 10.09 -3.84
C ASN A 131 -1.51 9.78 -5.03
N LEU A 132 -1.77 10.44 -6.16
CA LEU A 132 -1.03 10.39 -7.42
C LEU A 132 -0.58 11.80 -7.86
N CYS A 133 -0.45 12.73 -6.91
CA CYS A 133 -0.01 14.10 -7.17
C CYS A 133 1.28 14.12 -8.01
N SER A 134 1.26 14.80 -9.15
CA SER A 134 2.39 14.91 -10.08
C SER A 134 2.98 13.56 -10.56
N SER A 135 2.17 12.50 -10.67
CA SER A 135 2.67 11.15 -11.00
C SER A 135 2.64 10.76 -12.49
N GLY A 136 1.95 11.54 -13.35
CA GLY A 136 1.96 11.24 -14.80
C GLY A 136 0.81 11.84 -15.61
N ILE A 137 0.50 11.17 -16.72
CA ILE A 137 -0.47 11.60 -17.74
C ILE A 137 -1.60 10.57 -17.79
N MET A 138 -2.77 10.96 -17.33
CA MET A 138 -3.94 10.10 -17.15
C MET A 138 -5.16 10.78 -17.76
N GLY A 139 -6.18 10.01 -18.12
CA GLY A 139 -7.41 10.53 -18.75
C GLY A 139 -8.66 10.23 -17.92
N ASP A 140 -9.66 11.09 -18.08
CA ASP A 140 -10.93 11.03 -17.32
C ASP A 140 -11.60 9.66 -17.34
N LYS A 141 -11.60 8.97 -18.49
CA LYS A 141 -12.21 7.64 -18.63
C LYS A 141 -11.55 6.61 -17.71
N ALA A 142 -10.22 6.61 -17.62
CA ALA A 142 -9.48 5.66 -16.79
C ALA A 142 -9.69 5.96 -15.30
N LEU A 143 -9.67 7.25 -14.94
CA LEU A 143 -9.93 7.68 -13.57
C LEU A 143 -11.36 7.30 -13.12
N CYS A 144 -12.38 7.65 -13.90
CA CYS A 144 -13.77 7.29 -13.60
C CYS A 144 -13.95 5.78 -13.50
N GLY A 145 -13.31 5.02 -14.40
CA GLY A 145 -13.34 3.56 -14.35
C GLY A 145 -12.72 3.02 -13.07
N MET A 146 -11.59 3.58 -12.62
CA MET A 146 -10.91 3.18 -11.38
C MET A 146 -11.78 3.50 -10.16
N VAL A 147 -12.30 4.73 -10.04
CA VAL A 147 -13.18 5.11 -8.93
C VAL A 147 -14.45 4.27 -8.89
N GLY A 148 -15.03 3.92 -10.05
CA GLY A 148 -16.20 3.04 -10.11
C GLY A 148 -15.94 1.62 -9.58
N SER A 149 -14.70 1.14 -9.60
CA SER A 149 -14.28 -0.13 -8.98
C SER A 149 -13.88 0.05 -7.51
N CYS A 150 -13.22 1.16 -7.16
CA CYS A 150 -12.74 1.48 -5.83
C CYS A 150 -13.74 2.37 -5.07
N ARG A 151 -14.94 1.86 -4.80
CA ARG A 151 -16.07 2.65 -4.27
C ARG A 151 -15.92 3.13 -2.81
N LYS A 152 -14.84 2.75 -2.12
CA LYS A 152 -14.55 3.16 -0.74
C LYS A 152 -13.58 4.34 -0.65
N ILE A 153 -13.24 4.97 -1.79
CA ILE A 153 -12.34 6.13 -1.80
C ILE A 153 -12.94 7.26 -0.96
N GLU A 154 -12.16 7.74 0.00
CA GLU A 154 -12.45 8.87 0.89
C GLU A 154 -11.47 10.02 0.64
N TYR A 155 -10.29 9.73 0.11
CA TYR A 155 -9.29 10.71 -0.27
C TYR A 155 -8.73 10.38 -1.64
N LEU A 156 -8.80 11.35 -2.56
CA LEU A 156 -8.24 11.28 -3.90
C LEU A 156 -7.46 12.56 -4.19
N ASN A 157 -6.15 12.43 -4.37
CA ASN A 157 -5.30 13.53 -4.84
C ASN A 157 -4.70 13.18 -6.20
N ILE A 158 -5.08 13.97 -7.20
CA ILE A 158 -4.65 13.89 -8.60
C ILE A 158 -4.13 15.25 -9.09
N SER A 159 -3.71 16.10 -8.14
CA SER A 159 -3.18 17.43 -8.45
C SER A 159 -1.95 17.32 -9.33
N PHE A 160 -1.78 18.26 -10.26
CA PHE A 160 -0.65 18.30 -11.20
C PHE A 160 -0.49 17.04 -12.07
N CYS A 161 -1.48 16.15 -12.13
CA CYS A 161 -1.57 15.14 -13.18
C CYS A 161 -2.01 15.80 -14.50
N GLN A 162 -1.44 15.36 -15.61
CA GLN A 162 -1.84 15.86 -16.93
C GLN A 162 -2.97 15.02 -17.51
N GLY A 163 -3.85 15.63 -18.31
CA GLY A 163 -4.90 14.94 -19.07
C GLY A 163 -6.21 14.64 -18.31
N ILE A 164 -6.25 14.91 -17.00
CA ILE A 164 -7.48 14.86 -16.21
C ILE A 164 -8.15 16.24 -16.27
N THR A 165 -9.47 16.24 -16.50
CA THR A 165 -10.30 17.44 -16.57
C THR A 165 -11.42 17.41 -15.53
N ASP A 166 -12.12 18.53 -15.38
CA ASP A 166 -13.29 18.70 -14.52
C ASP A 166 -14.41 17.68 -14.77
N ARG A 167 -14.51 17.14 -15.99
CA ARG A 167 -15.47 16.08 -16.34
C ARG A 167 -15.39 14.86 -15.43
N SER A 168 -14.18 14.44 -15.06
CA SER A 168 -14.02 13.31 -14.15
C SER A 168 -14.45 13.67 -12.73
N LEU A 169 -14.15 14.89 -12.27
CA LEU A 169 -14.53 15.38 -10.95
C LEU A 169 -16.06 15.44 -10.79
N ILE A 170 -16.77 15.98 -11.78
CA ILE A 170 -18.24 15.99 -11.81
C ILE A 170 -18.78 14.57 -11.69
N LYS A 171 -18.27 13.65 -12.53
CA LYS A 171 -18.74 12.26 -12.54
C LYS A 171 -18.44 11.50 -11.26
N ILE A 172 -17.30 11.79 -10.62
CA ILE A 172 -16.96 11.20 -9.32
C ILE A 172 -17.90 11.74 -8.25
N ALA A 173 -18.17 13.06 -8.24
CA ALA A 173 -19.10 13.68 -7.29
C ALA A 173 -20.52 13.13 -7.44
N ASP A 174 -20.98 12.89 -8.67
CA ASP A 174 -22.29 12.26 -8.95
C ASP A 174 -22.38 10.78 -8.50
N SER A 175 -21.23 10.13 -8.27
CA SER A 175 -21.14 8.72 -7.90
C SER A 175 -20.97 8.47 -6.40
N CYS A 176 -20.88 9.55 -5.60
CA CYS A 176 -20.75 9.54 -4.14
C CYS A 176 -22.11 9.86 -3.48
#